data_AF-A0A0B4ZWG6-F1
#
_entry.id   AF-A0A0B4ZWG6-F1
#
_cell.length_a   1.000
_cell.length_b   1.000
_cell.length_c   1.000
_cell.angle_alpha   90.00
_cell.angle_beta   90.00
_cell.angle_gamma   90.00
#
_symmetry.space_group_name_H-M   'P 1'
#
loop_
_entity.id
_entity.type
_entity.pdbx_description
1 polymer ?
#
loop_
_entity_poly.entity_id
_entity_poly.type
_entity_poly.pdbx_seq_one_letter_code
_entity_poly.pdbx_strand_id
1 'polypeptide(L)'
;NNSSNKVTEMFLENRLDKEVERTAFSFNFPLNLLLFSKYRLKDNRIYPNGIKYGIYALLCTLFLGVLCFYRIYTSDITNASMSSIERAILTVVPIIFFIIYFLGYVIVFVSDIMYKDNNVLLILTIQTIHRGISF
;
A
#
# COMPACT_ATOMS: atom_id res chain seq x y z
N ASN A 1 21.61 21.73 2.20
CA ASN A 1 22.35 21.17 1.05
C ASN A 1 23.17 19.92 1.37
N ASN A 2 23.95 19.85 2.45
CA ASN A 2 24.77 18.65 2.72
C ASN A 2 23.99 17.36 3.05
N SER A 3 22.79 17.42 3.63
CA SER A 3 21.97 16.22 3.89
C SER A 3 21.36 15.64 2.61
N SER A 4 20.91 16.49 1.70
CA SER A 4 20.30 16.10 0.42
C SER A 4 21.30 15.37 -0.50
N ASN A 5 22.55 15.83 -0.55
CA ASN A 5 23.60 15.17 -1.31
C ASN A 5 23.96 13.80 -0.72
N LYS A 6 24.01 13.69 0.62
CA LYS A 6 24.29 12.43 1.32
C LYS A 6 23.22 11.36 1.07
N VAL A 7 21.94 11.76 1.04
CA VAL A 7 20.82 10.86 0.70
C VAL A 7 20.91 10.41 -0.76
N THR A 8 21.31 11.29 -1.66
CA THR A 8 21.46 10.97 -3.09
C THR A 8 22.62 10.01 -3.36
N GLU A 9 23.76 10.20 -2.68
CA GLU A 9 24.90 9.27 -2.74
C GLU A 9 24.56 7.89 -2.16
N MET A 10 23.83 7.84 -1.04
CA MET A 10 23.36 6.57 -0.46
C MET A 10 22.41 5.80 -1.39
N PHE A 11 21.60 6.49 -2.20
CA PHE A 11 20.77 5.83 -3.22
C PHE A 11 21.59 5.29 -4.40
N LEU A 12 22.72 5.92 -4.73
CA LEU A 12 23.66 5.50 -5.79
C LEU A 12 24.52 4.30 -5.37
N GLU A 13 24.97 4.26 -4.12
CA GLU A 13 25.69 3.14 -3.49
C GLU A 13 24.77 2.17 -2.71
N ASN A 14 23.49 2.03 -3.11
CA ASN A 14 22.48 1.22 -2.43
C ASN A 14 22.67 -0.30 -2.62
N ARG A 15 23.90 -0.79 -2.46
CA ARG A 15 24.25 -2.20 -2.45
C ARG A 15 24.18 -2.69 -1.00
N LEU A 16 23.27 -3.60 -0.74
CA LEU A 16 23.08 -4.16 0.59
C LEU A 16 24.12 -5.21 0.90
N ASP A 17 24.56 -5.19 2.16
CA ASP A 17 25.31 -6.30 2.75
C ASP A 17 24.38 -7.51 2.87
N LYS A 18 24.92 -8.70 2.67
CA LYS A 18 24.15 -9.96 2.53
C LYS A 18 23.27 -10.27 3.75
N GLU A 19 23.68 -9.83 4.94
CA GLU A 19 22.93 -10.01 6.19
C GLU A 19 21.73 -9.07 6.29
N VAL A 20 21.91 -7.81 5.91
CA VAL A 20 20.84 -6.81 5.86
C VAL A 20 19.86 -7.17 4.74
N GLU A 21 20.37 -7.65 3.60
CA GLU A 21 19.56 -8.16 2.51
C GLU A 21 18.67 -9.33 2.97
N ARG A 22 19.23 -10.31 3.69
CA ARG A 22 18.47 -11.45 4.21
C ARG A 22 17.39 -11.01 5.20
N THR A 23 17.69 -10.02 6.03
CA THR A 23 16.74 -9.45 6.99
C THR A 23 15.61 -8.72 6.26
N ALA A 24 15.95 -7.83 5.32
CA ALA A 24 14.99 -7.12 4.50
C ALA A 24 14.13 -8.09 3.66
N PHE A 25 14.73 -9.16 3.13
CA PHE A 25 14.00 -10.21 2.42
C PHE A 25 13.02 -10.96 3.33
N SER A 26 13.43 -11.30 4.56
CA SER A 26 12.55 -11.96 5.53
C SER A 26 11.33 -11.10 5.89
N PHE A 27 11.49 -9.78 5.98
CA PHE A 27 10.37 -8.85 6.18
C PHE A 27 9.53 -8.67 4.93
N ASN A 28 10.17 -8.63 3.75
CA ASN A 28 9.47 -8.45 2.49
C ASN A 28 8.74 -9.71 2.02
N PHE A 29 9.15 -10.90 2.45
CA PHE A 29 8.56 -12.18 2.04
C PHE A 29 7.05 -12.28 2.36
N PRO A 30 6.59 -12.09 3.61
CA PRO A 30 5.16 -12.12 3.91
C PRO A 30 4.41 -10.96 3.25
N LEU A 31 5.03 -9.78 3.15
CA LEU A 31 4.44 -8.63 2.46
C LEU A 31 4.24 -8.91 0.97
N ASN A 32 5.18 -9.60 0.32
CA ASN A 32 5.11 -9.97 -1.08
C ASN A 32 4.10 -11.09 -1.32
N LEU A 33 4.00 -12.06 -0.40
CA LEU A 33 2.96 -13.10 -0.43
C LEU A 33 1.56 -12.49 -0.36
N LEU A 34 1.38 -11.47 0.47
CA LEU A 34 0.11 -10.73 0.60
C LEU A 34 -0.05 -9.62 -0.46
N LEU A 35 0.85 -9.54 -1.46
CA LEU A 35 0.84 -8.50 -2.51
C LEU A 35 0.93 -7.05 -1.98
N PHE A 36 1.38 -6.85 -0.74
CA PHE A 36 1.61 -5.56 -0.07
C PHE A 36 3.09 -5.16 -0.03
N SER A 37 3.94 -5.80 -0.83
CA SER A 37 5.37 -5.47 -0.87
C SER A 37 5.58 -4.00 -1.30
N LYS A 38 6.16 -3.19 -0.40
CA LYS A 38 6.42 -1.75 -0.65
C LYS A 38 7.71 -1.48 -1.41
N TYR A 39 8.61 -2.46 -1.48
CA TYR A 39 9.91 -2.34 -2.14
C TYR A 39 10.34 -3.68 -2.73
N ARG A 40 11.09 -3.63 -3.83
CA ARG A 40 11.68 -4.80 -4.49
C ARG A 40 13.17 -4.87 -4.19
N LEU A 41 13.59 -6.04 -3.73
CA LEU A 41 14.99 -6.42 -3.68
C LEU A 41 15.36 -7.08 -5.01
N LYS A 42 16.34 -6.54 -5.71
CA LYS A 42 16.90 -7.13 -6.94
C LYS A 42 18.39 -6.81 -7.02
N ASP A 43 19.21 -7.82 -7.32
CA ASP A 43 20.66 -7.67 -7.52
C ASP A 43 21.37 -6.96 -6.34
N ASN A 44 21.01 -7.33 -5.10
CA ASN A 44 21.47 -6.74 -3.84
C ASN A 44 21.16 -5.23 -3.71
N ARG A 45 20.15 -4.73 -4.43
CA ARG A 45 19.70 -3.34 -4.37
C ARG A 45 18.21 -3.28 -4.03
N ILE A 46 17.80 -2.23 -3.32
CA ILE A 46 16.39 -1.97 -3.00
C ILE A 46 15.84 -0.88 -3.90
N TYR A 47 14.72 -1.19 -4.54
CA TYR A 47 13.95 -0.26 -5.35
C TYR A 47 12.58 -0.05 -4.72
N PRO A 48 12.09 1.20 -4.58
CA PRO A 48 10.71 1.42 -4.16
C PRO A 48 9.76 0.86 -5.22
N ASN A 49 8.68 0.21 -4.80
CA ASN A 49 7.67 -0.24 -5.74
C ASN A 49 6.95 0.96 -6.38
N GLY A 50 6.67 0.84 -7.67
CA GLY A 50 6.03 1.92 -8.43
C GLY A 50 4.54 2.05 -8.15
N ILE A 51 3.97 3.19 -8.55
CA ILE A 51 2.55 3.59 -8.42
C ILE A 51 1.57 2.57 -9.06
N LYS A 52 2.08 1.60 -9.84
CA LYS A 52 1.31 0.53 -10.49
C LYS A 52 0.39 -0.21 -9.51
N TYR A 53 0.84 -0.52 -8.30
CA TYR A 53 0.01 -1.18 -7.29
C TYR A 53 -1.18 -0.30 -6.84
N GLY A 54 -0.94 1.01 -6.66
CA GLY A 54 -2.01 1.96 -6.42
C GLY A 54 -3.01 2.05 -7.57
N ILE A 55 -2.55 1.96 -8.83
CA ILE A 55 -3.47 1.94 -9.99
C ILE A 55 -4.35 0.68 -9.97
N TYR A 56 -3.77 -0.49 -9.70
CA TYR A 56 -4.55 -1.74 -9.58
C TYR A 56 -5.54 -1.69 -8.41
N ALA A 57 -5.12 -1.17 -7.26
CA ALA A 57 -5.99 -1.04 -6.10
C ALA A 57 -7.13 -0.02 -6.33
N LEU A 58 -6.86 1.07 -7.05
CA LEU A 58 -7.87 2.05 -7.45
C LEU A 58 -8.89 1.40 -8.40
N LEU A 59 -8.43 0.65 -9.41
CA LEU A 59 -9.30 -0.08 -10.33
C LEU A 59 -10.18 -1.09 -9.60
N CYS A 60 -9.61 -1.89 -8.68
CA CYS A 60 -10.38 -2.81 -7.85
C CYS A 60 -11.41 -2.09 -6.97
N THR A 61 -11.05 -0.95 -6.38
CA THR A 61 -11.96 -0.16 -5.53
C THR A 61 -13.12 0.41 -6.34
N LEU A 62 -12.86 0.92 -7.55
CA LEU A 62 -13.91 1.39 -8.46
C LEU A 62 -14.82 0.24 -8.92
N PHE A 63 -14.23 -0.90 -9.27
CA PHE A 63 -14.99 -2.09 -9.70
C PHE A 63 -15.92 -2.59 -8.58
N LEU A 64 -15.42 -2.69 -7.35
CA LEU A 64 -16.24 -3.01 -6.18
C LEU A 64 -17.33 -1.97 -5.93
N GLY A 65 -17.02 -0.68 -6.14
CA GLY A 65 -18.01 0.40 -6.09
C GLY A 65 -19.15 0.19 -7.09
N VAL A 66 -18.83 -0.10 -8.35
CA VAL A 66 -19.83 -0.39 -9.39
C VAL A 66 -20.67 -1.61 -9.04
N LEU A 67 -20.08 -2.69 -8.52
CA LEU A 67 -20.83 -3.87 -8.06
C LEU A 67 -21.76 -3.54 -6.88
N CYS A 68 -21.33 -2.72 -5.93
CA CYS A 68 -22.17 -2.25 -4.84
C CYS A 68 -23.36 -1.42 -5.36
N PHE A 69 -23.13 -0.49 -6.29
CA PHE A 69 -24.21 0.29 -6.93
C PHE A 69 -25.17 -0.60 -7.72
N TYR A 70 -24.65 -1.55 -8.49
CA TYR A 70 -25.45 -2.52 -9.24
C TYR A 70 -26.33 -3.36 -8.30
N ARG A 71 -25.77 -3.81 -7.17
CA ARG A 71 -26.52 -4.54 -6.14
C ARG A 71 -27.62 -3.68 -5.53
N ILE A 72 -27.34 -2.41 -5.20
CA ILE A 72 -28.35 -1.48 -4.68
C ILE A 72 -29.48 -1.32 -5.71
N TYR A 73 -29.15 -1.03 -6.96
CA TYR A 73 -30.13 -0.82 -8.03
C TYR A 73 -31.00 -2.06 -8.29
N THR A 74 -30.38 -3.25 -8.35
CA THR A 74 -31.09 -4.52 -8.57
C THR A 74 -31.95 -4.90 -7.36
N SER A 75 -31.45 -4.66 -6.14
CA SER A 75 -32.18 -4.89 -4.89
C SER A 75 -33.40 -3.98 -4.74
N ASP A 76 -33.35 -2.78 -5.32
CA ASP A 76 -34.45 -1.82 -5.32
C ASP A 76 -35.58 -2.21 -6.29
N ILE A 77 -35.24 -2.84 -7.42
CA ILE A 77 -36.21 -3.29 -8.44
C ILE A 77 -36.91 -4.60 -8.04
N THR A 78 -36.21 -5.50 -7.33
CA THR A 78 -36.70 -6.88 -7.12
C THR A 78 -37.59 -7.02 -5.88
N ASN A 79 -37.50 -6.10 -4.91
CA ASN A 79 -38.14 -6.26 -3.59
C ASN A 79 -39.35 -5.33 -3.42
N ALA A 80 -40.44 -5.61 -4.13
CA ALA A 80 -41.71 -4.92 -3.94
C ALA A 80 -42.39 -5.21 -2.57
N SER A 81 -41.89 -6.21 -1.82
CA SER A 81 -42.48 -6.69 -0.56
C SER A 81 -41.66 -6.38 0.70
N MET A 82 -40.57 -5.61 0.61
CA MET A 82 -39.71 -5.29 1.76
C MET A 82 -40.23 -4.10 2.58
N SER A 83 -40.00 -4.15 3.89
CA SER A 83 -40.32 -3.04 4.79
C SER A 83 -39.43 -1.82 4.50
N SER A 84 -39.97 -0.62 4.69
CA SER A 84 -39.26 0.66 4.50
C SER A 84 -37.95 0.73 5.28
N ILE A 85 -37.89 0.09 6.45
CA ILE A 85 -36.71 0.05 7.32
C ILE A 85 -35.62 -0.86 6.73
N GLU A 86 -35.98 -2.03 6.22
CA GLU A 86 -35.02 -2.97 5.60
C GLU A 86 -34.40 -2.37 4.34
N ARG A 87 -35.22 -1.69 3.53
CA ARG A 87 -34.76 -0.98 2.35
C ARG A 87 -33.78 0.13 2.69
N ALA A 88 -34.05 0.90 3.76
CA ALA A 88 -33.14 1.95 4.24
C ALA A 88 -31.80 1.38 4.72
N ILE A 89 -31.80 0.26 5.44
CA ILE A 89 -30.56 -0.40 5.89
C ILE A 89 -29.75 -0.90 4.69
N LEU A 90 -30.41 -1.54 3.71
CA LEU A 90 -29.76 -2.10 2.51
C LEU A 90 -29.20 -1.03 1.56
N THR A 91 -29.67 0.21 1.64
CA THR A 91 -29.13 1.33 0.85
C THR A 91 -28.08 2.13 1.62
N VAL A 92 -28.36 2.50 2.88
CA VAL A 92 -27.50 3.42 3.65
C VAL A 92 -26.21 2.74 4.13
N VAL A 93 -26.28 1.50 4.60
CA VAL A 93 -25.10 0.80 5.15
C VAL A 93 -24.00 0.60 4.10
N PRO A 94 -24.29 0.11 2.87
CA PRO A 94 -23.25 -0.04 1.85
C PRO A 94 -22.65 1.30 1.40
N ILE A 95 -23.45 2.38 1.36
CA ILE A 95 -22.96 3.71 1.02
C ILE A 95 -21.95 4.20 2.07
N ILE A 96 -22.30 4.10 3.36
CA ILE A 96 -21.39 4.47 4.45
C ILE A 96 -20.12 3.61 4.42
N PHE A 97 -20.27 2.30 4.23
CA PHE A 97 -19.14 1.38 4.12
C PHE A 97 -18.21 1.77 2.96
N PHE A 98 -18.77 2.09 1.79
CA PHE A 98 -18.00 2.54 0.64
C PHE A 98 -17.25 3.84 0.92
N ILE A 99 -17.88 4.82 1.58
CA ILE A 99 -17.22 6.09 1.95
C ILE A 99 -16.04 5.85 2.89
N ILE A 100 -16.24 5.05 3.95
CA ILE A 100 -15.17 4.73 4.91
C ILE A 100 -14.02 4.01 4.20
N TYR A 101 -14.35 3.02 3.36
CA TYR A 101 -13.37 2.26 2.61
C TYR A 101 -12.58 3.16 1.65
N PHE A 102 -13.27 4.06 0.94
CA PHE A 102 -12.65 5.00 0.01
C PHE A 102 -11.73 5.99 0.72
N LEU A 103 -12.14 6.54 1.86
CA LEU A 103 -11.29 7.41 2.68
C LEU A 103 -10.04 6.67 3.19
N GLY A 104 -10.22 5.45 3.69
CA GLY A 104 -9.10 4.60 4.10
C GLY A 104 -8.14 4.33 2.94
N TYR A 105 -8.66 4.05 1.76
CA TYR A 105 -7.87 3.88 0.55
C TYR A 105 -7.07 5.14 0.19
N VAL A 106 -7.70 6.33 0.22
CA VAL A 106 -7.01 7.60 -0.06
C VAL A 106 -5.88 7.85 0.94
N ILE A 107 -6.11 7.60 2.24
CA ILE A 107 -5.08 7.76 3.27
C ILE A 107 -3.89 6.83 3.00
N VAL A 108 -4.16 5.56 2.68
CA VAL A 108 -3.11 4.58 2.36
C VAL A 108 -2.37 4.97 1.09
N PHE A 109 -3.08 5.42 0.06
CA PHE A 109 -2.50 5.85 -1.21
C PHE A 109 -1.59 7.07 -1.05
N VAL A 110 -2.04 8.09 -0.32
CA VAL A 110 -1.22 9.27 0.00
C VAL A 110 0.00 8.88 0.82
N SER A 111 -0.18 8.00 1.82
CA SER A 111 0.92 7.50 2.64
C SER A 111 1.94 6.73 1.80
N ASP A 112 1.49 5.89 0.86
CA ASP A 112 2.40 5.13 -0.01
C ASP A 112 3.15 6.04 -0.98
N ILE A 113 2.56 7.14 -1.46
CA ILE A 113 3.27 8.14 -2.28
C ILE A 113 4.28 8.92 -1.44
N MET A 114 3.85 9.46 -0.29
CA MET A 114 4.71 10.31 0.54
C MET A 114 5.87 9.56 1.18
N TYR A 115 5.66 8.30 1.57
CA TYR A 115 6.64 7.50 2.32
C TYR A 115 7.31 6.41 1.47
N LYS A 116 7.17 6.44 0.13
CA LYS A 116 7.78 5.42 -0.74
C LYS A 116 9.29 5.31 -0.50
N ASP A 117 9.96 6.45 -0.35
CA ASP A 117 11.42 6.53 -0.23
C ASP A 117 11.89 6.33 1.23
N ASN A 118 11.01 6.58 2.20
CA ASN A 118 11.31 6.43 3.63
C ASN A 118 11.52 4.96 4.03
N ASN A 119 10.82 4.01 3.39
CA ASN A 119 11.04 2.58 3.63
C ASN A 119 12.44 2.13 3.16
N VAL A 120 12.92 2.69 2.04
CA VAL A 120 14.27 2.41 1.53
C VAL A 120 15.32 3.05 2.44
N LEU A 121 15.09 4.30 2.86
CA LEU A 121 15.96 5.02 3.78
C LEU A 121 16.08 4.32 5.15
N LEU A 122 15.00 3.74 5.66
CA LEU A 122 15.01 2.99 6.92
C LEU A 122 15.97 1.80 6.84
N ILE A 123 15.93 1.04 5.74
CA ILE A 123 16.80 -0.13 5.57
C ILE A 123 18.27 0.29 5.41
N LEU A 124 18.54 1.37 4.67
CA LEU A 124 19.89 1.95 4.56
C LEU A 124 20.43 2.47 5.90
N THR A 125 19.55 3.03 6.74
CA THR A 125 19.91 3.50 8.08
C THR A 125 20.29 2.32 8.98
N ILE A 126 19.52 1.22 8.94
CA ILE A 126 19.84 -0.01 9.67
C ILE A 126 21.20 -0.57 9.22
N GLN A 127 21.48 -0.58 7.91
CA GLN A 127 22.78 -1.00 7.39
C GLN A 127 23.92 -0.12 7.91
N THR A 128 23.72 1.20 7.97
CA THR A 128 24.72 2.15 8.49
C THR A 128 25.01 1.90 9.97
N ILE A 129 23.98 1.64 10.77
CA ILE A 129 24.13 1.29 12.19
C ILE A 129 24.88 -0.04 12.35
N HIS A 130 24.52 -1.06 11.57
CA HIS A 130 25.19 -2.36 11.62
C HIS A 130 26.69 -2.24 11.31
N ARG A 131 27.05 -1.48 10.28
CA ARG A 131 28.46 -1.17 9.96
C ARG A 131 29.15 -0.39 11.08
N GLY A 132 28.43 0.50 11.78
CA GLY A 132 28.97 1.26 12.90
C GLY A 132 29.17 0.46 14.20
N ILE A 133 28.41 -0.61 14.41
CA ILE A 133 28.55 -1.51 15.57
C ILE A 133 29.61 -2.60 15.32
N SER A 134 29.86 -2.95 14.07
CA SER A 134 30.88 -3.93 13.63
C SER A 134 32.33 -3.42 13.73
N PHE A 135 32.60 -2.39 14.54
CA PHE A 135 33.95 -1.87 14.80
C PHE A 135 34.57 -2.47 16.06
#